data_AF-A0A7W4E412-F1
#
_entry.id   AF-A0A7W4E412-F1
#
_cell.length_a   1.000
_cell.length_b   1.000
_cell.length_c   1.000
_cell.angle_alpha   90.00
_cell.angle_beta   90.00
_cell.angle_gamma   90.00
#
_symmetry.space_group_name_H-M   'P 1'
#
loop_
_entity.id
_entity.type
_entity.pdbx_description
1 polymer ?
#
loop_
_entity_poly.entity_id
_entity_poly.type
_entity_poly.pdbx_seq_one_letter_code
_entity_poly.pdbx_strand_id
1 'polypeptide(L)'
;MTAKWQKYEEFNSNLLKKLGTRIVKKHHKGKRVDKLFSFSNKVNQNLIYLGEILVVGLFSFSTLIFGNGTSLANNTSLVYPVDEVSKVECRIKHWSELDADCKMKLPIIEGANFAKYGADPLYTNTYTVLFGGNYMSGWDMENGSHYGVDLASSKGTPLYAIADGKVFFAGQQAGYGNVVKIQFIYKGKMYFSTYGHMDQILVQTGQPLMKGQKIGMIGNSGTTMGGLGGNHVHFEINKGDFGRPIYPFGQCSEAKKSGIETINNGLCREQMFKYGQDPIAFLEDAKAKRPFDDHPREVPLPDNKTYGSTGVDTGSTLEHNVAPTVPSPAPSSPVISVPVQANQEKPQTSKLIIDTSALDNNGKAFFDEWSVDLTGDIASPIKKNQTRILTLTIKNKKTGQPFNGILQQPIILVASSTNVTIDPVAISLVKDGQVEIKVQGNQVGDTYTAINLGLNKVASLNLSVF
;
A
#
# COMPACT_ATOMS: atom_id res chain seq x y z
N MET A 1 -23.59 30.29 26.54
CA MET A 1 -24.37 29.11 26.09
C MET A 1 -25.29 28.71 27.22
N THR A 2 -26.58 28.81 26.97
CA THR A 2 -27.64 29.17 27.93
C THR A 2 -28.29 27.94 28.58
N ALA A 3 -28.95 28.17 29.72
CA ALA A 3 -29.64 27.24 30.63
C ALA A 3 -30.63 26.20 30.02
N LYS A 4 -30.75 26.12 28.69
CA LYS A 4 -31.43 25.04 27.97
C LYS A 4 -30.64 23.72 27.98
N TRP A 5 -29.31 23.77 28.03
CA TRP A 5 -28.47 22.56 28.00
C TRP A 5 -28.51 21.75 29.31
N GLN A 6 -28.55 22.42 30.47
CA GLN A 6 -28.66 21.75 31.77
C GLN A 6 -29.98 20.99 31.93
N LYS A 7 -31.11 21.53 31.44
CA LYS A 7 -32.40 20.82 31.47
C LYS A 7 -32.41 19.56 30.59
N TYR A 8 -31.59 19.51 29.54
CA TYR A 8 -31.49 18.35 28.65
C TYR A 8 -30.69 17.20 29.30
N GLU A 9 -29.59 17.51 29.97
CA GLU A 9 -28.80 16.51 30.71
C GLU A 9 -29.57 15.94 31.92
N GLU A 10 -30.32 16.78 32.63
CA GLU A 10 -31.13 16.36 33.76
C GLU A 10 -32.30 15.45 33.35
N PHE A 11 -32.91 15.71 32.18
CA PHE A 11 -33.91 14.83 31.58
C PHE A 11 -33.32 13.47 31.18
N ASN A 12 -32.14 13.47 30.53
CA ASN A 12 -31.49 12.25 30.06
C ASN A 12 -31.04 11.34 31.23
N SER A 13 -30.50 11.91 32.31
CA SER A 13 -30.08 11.14 33.48
C SER A 13 -31.25 10.49 34.22
N ASN A 14 -32.39 11.19 34.30
CA ASN A 14 -33.61 10.67 34.93
C ASN A 14 -34.28 9.58 34.09
N LEU A 15 -34.20 9.67 32.76
CA LEU A 15 -34.70 8.65 31.84
C LEU A 15 -33.88 7.35 31.98
N LEU A 16 -32.55 7.46 32.04
CA LEU A 16 -31.65 6.31 32.22
C LEU A 16 -31.80 5.64 33.58
N LYS A 17 -32.00 6.41 34.67
CA LYS A 17 -32.29 5.86 36.00
C LYS A 17 -33.61 5.08 36.06
N LYS A 18 -34.67 5.58 35.39
CA LYS A 18 -35.97 4.90 35.33
C LYS A 18 -35.97 3.64 34.45
N LEU A 19 -35.18 3.63 33.38
CA LEU A 19 -35.04 2.48 32.49
C LEU A 19 -34.14 1.38 33.07
N GLY A 20 -33.03 1.75 33.72
CA GLY A 20 -32.09 0.79 34.32
C GLY A 20 -32.67 -0.01 35.49
N THR A 21 -33.57 0.58 36.29
CA THR A 21 -34.14 -0.07 37.49
C THR A 21 -35.33 -0.99 37.22
N ARG A 22 -35.97 -0.90 36.03
CA ARG A 22 -37.07 -1.82 35.65
C ARG A 22 -36.59 -3.10 34.97
N ILE A 23 -35.37 -3.13 34.44
CA ILE A 23 -34.83 -4.26 33.68
C ILE A 23 -34.31 -5.39 34.60
N VAL A 24 -33.98 -5.09 35.86
CA VAL A 24 -33.37 -6.09 36.78
C VAL A 24 -34.39 -6.91 37.59
N LYS A 25 -35.70 -6.57 37.59
CA LYS A 25 -36.67 -7.20 38.52
C LYS A 25 -37.62 -8.26 37.96
N LYS A 26 -37.46 -8.74 36.73
CA LYS A 26 -38.25 -9.88 36.22
C LYS A 26 -37.40 -10.88 35.44
N HIS A 27 -36.50 -11.56 36.14
CA HIS A 27 -35.98 -12.85 35.70
C HIS A 27 -36.60 -13.94 36.57
N HIS A 28 -37.83 -14.33 36.23
CA HIS A 28 -38.33 -15.71 36.36
C HIS A 28 -39.71 -15.85 35.70
N LYS A 29 -39.87 -16.94 34.96
CA LYS A 29 -41.11 -17.49 34.34
C LYS A 29 -41.46 -17.04 32.91
N GLY A 30 -40.82 -17.70 31.94
CA GLY A 30 -41.47 -18.62 30.99
C GLY A 30 -42.51 -18.10 29.98
N LYS A 31 -42.14 -18.18 28.69
CA LYS A 31 -42.97 -18.41 27.49
C LYS A 31 -43.96 -17.34 26.99
N ARG A 32 -44.11 -16.18 27.64
CA ARG A 32 -44.89 -15.03 27.07
C ARG A 32 -44.05 -13.88 26.51
N VAL A 33 -42.72 -13.98 26.61
CA VAL A 33 -41.78 -12.88 26.33
C VAL A 33 -41.38 -12.81 24.86
N ASP A 34 -41.42 -13.92 24.10
CA ASP A 34 -40.86 -13.95 22.73
C ASP A 34 -41.68 -13.14 21.71
N LYS A 35 -43.00 -13.04 21.88
CA LYS A 35 -43.85 -12.20 21.00
C LYS A 35 -43.75 -10.69 21.32
N LEU A 36 -43.56 -10.33 22.58
CA LEU A 36 -43.36 -8.92 22.98
C LEU A 36 -41.94 -8.45 22.66
N PHE A 37 -40.94 -9.33 22.76
CA PHE A 37 -39.56 -9.03 22.34
C PHE A 37 -39.45 -8.86 20.82
N SER A 38 -40.13 -9.69 20.01
CA SER A 38 -40.08 -9.54 18.54
C SER A 38 -40.80 -8.28 18.08
N PHE A 39 -41.92 -7.91 18.71
CA PHE A 39 -42.63 -6.65 18.42
C PHE A 39 -41.83 -5.42 18.89
N SER A 40 -41.26 -5.46 20.10
CA SER A 40 -40.42 -4.38 20.63
C SER A 40 -39.14 -4.20 19.81
N ASN A 41 -38.52 -5.29 19.31
CA ASN A 41 -37.37 -5.18 18.40
C ASN A 41 -37.77 -4.60 17.04
N LYS A 42 -38.96 -4.93 16.52
CA LYS A 42 -39.44 -4.37 15.25
C LYS A 42 -39.78 -2.88 15.37
N VAL A 43 -40.35 -2.46 16.50
CA VAL A 43 -40.61 -1.04 16.81
C VAL A 43 -39.32 -0.28 17.09
N ASN A 44 -38.35 -0.86 17.82
CA ASN A 44 -37.03 -0.24 18.03
C ASN A 44 -36.23 -0.15 16.73
N GLN A 45 -36.24 -1.16 15.87
CA GLN A 45 -35.56 -1.06 14.57
C GLN A 45 -36.19 0.00 13.67
N ASN A 46 -37.53 0.12 13.65
CA ASN A 46 -38.20 1.18 12.90
C ASN A 46 -37.95 2.59 13.50
N LEU A 47 -37.82 2.72 14.83
CA LEU A 47 -37.48 3.98 15.49
C LEU A 47 -35.99 4.36 15.32
N ILE A 48 -35.08 3.38 15.30
CA ILE A 48 -33.67 3.59 14.95
C ILE A 48 -33.57 4.02 13.49
N TYR A 49 -34.33 3.40 12.57
CA TYR A 49 -34.37 3.81 11.16
C TYR A 49 -34.94 5.22 10.95
N LEU A 50 -36.01 5.57 11.68
CA LEU A 50 -36.57 6.94 11.65
C LEU A 50 -35.62 7.96 12.30
N GLY A 51 -34.90 7.56 13.34
CA GLY A 51 -33.83 8.35 13.96
C GLY A 51 -32.66 8.58 13.00
N GLU A 52 -32.22 7.56 12.26
CA GLU A 52 -31.20 7.66 11.22
C GLU A 52 -31.67 8.54 10.05
N ILE A 53 -32.92 8.42 9.61
CA ILE A 53 -33.48 9.30 8.56
C ILE A 53 -33.60 10.74 9.04
N LEU A 54 -33.96 10.98 10.31
CA LEU A 54 -34.01 12.33 10.89
C LEU A 54 -32.61 12.90 11.13
N VAL A 55 -31.62 12.09 11.50
CA VAL A 55 -30.21 12.49 11.62
C VAL A 55 -29.63 12.77 10.23
N VAL A 56 -29.89 11.94 9.22
CA VAL A 56 -29.53 12.22 7.82
C VAL A 56 -30.25 13.47 7.33
N GLY A 57 -31.53 13.66 7.67
CA GLY A 57 -32.31 14.85 7.33
C GLY A 57 -31.81 16.12 8.00
N LEU A 58 -31.41 16.06 9.27
CA LEU A 58 -30.85 17.18 10.04
C LEU A 58 -29.39 17.48 9.64
N PHE A 59 -28.58 16.47 9.31
CA PHE A 59 -27.27 16.66 8.69
C PHE A 59 -27.43 17.29 7.29
N SER A 60 -28.41 16.84 6.52
CA SER A 60 -28.74 17.39 5.19
C SER A 60 -29.30 18.83 5.26
N PHE A 61 -30.03 19.17 6.32
CA PHE A 61 -30.51 20.55 6.54
C PHE A 61 -29.41 21.46 7.11
N SER A 62 -28.47 20.93 7.89
CA SER A 62 -27.30 21.68 8.36
C SER A 62 -26.37 22.09 7.21
N THR A 63 -26.27 21.27 6.16
CA THR A 63 -25.55 21.61 4.91
C THR A 63 -26.27 22.63 4.02
N LEU A 64 -27.57 22.85 4.24
CA LEU A 64 -28.38 23.83 3.50
C LEU A 64 -28.36 25.23 4.13
N ILE A 65 -28.10 25.34 5.44
CA ILE A 65 -28.16 26.62 6.18
C ILE A 65 -26.76 27.16 6.52
N PHE A 66 -25.74 26.29 6.65
CA PHE A 66 -24.34 26.69 6.81
C PHE A 66 -23.55 26.24 5.59
N GLY A 67 -23.53 27.08 4.55
CA GLY A 67 -22.83 26.78 3.30
C GLY A 67 -21.37 26.40 3.54
N ASN A 68 -21.02 25.16 3.21
CA ASN A 68 -19.66 24.78 2.84
C ASN A 68 -19.64 24.70 1.32
N GLY A 69 -19.09 25.72 0.67
CA GLY A 69 -18.84 25.69 -0.77
C GLY A 69 -17.95 24.51 -1.12
N THR A 70 -18.51 23.49 -1.76
CA THR A 70 -17.77 22.29 -2.21
C THR A 70 -18.08 21.95 -3.66
N SER A 71 -18.06 22.93 -4.56
CA SER A 71 -17.86 22.60 -5.98
C SER A 71 -16.37 22.33 -6.18
N LEU A 72 -16.01 21.11 -6.56
CA LEU A 72 -14.65 20.82 -7.02
C LEU A 72 -14.30 21.78 -8.17
N ALA A 73 -13.08 22.32 -8.17
CA ALA A 73 -12.62 23.19 -9.25
C ALA A 73 -12.66 22.43 -10.59
N ASN A 74 -13.14 23.10 -11.63
CA ASN A 74 -13.09 22.56 -12.98
C ASN A 74 -11.68 22.79 -13.54
N ASN A 75 -10.88 21.73 -13.59
CA ASN A 75 -9.52 21.78 -14.09
C ASN A 75 -9.51 21.95 -15.62
N THR A 76 -8.66 22.85 -16.09
CA THR A 76 -8.39 23.07 -17.52
C THR A 76 -7.01 22.55 -17.96
N SER A 77 -6.14 22.24 -17.00
CA SER A 77 -4.83 21.63 -17.22
C SER A 77 -4.48 20.70 -16.08
N LEU A 78 -3.73 19.64 -16.40
CA LEU A 78 -3.29 18.60 -15.48
C LEU A 78 -1.76 18.59 -15.36
N VAL A 79 -1.24 17.83 -14.40
CA VAL A 79 0.19 17.49 -14.31
C VAL A 79 0.38 15.98 -14.20
N TYR A 80 1.58 15.51 -14.52
CA TYR A 80 1.96 14.12 -14.28
C TYR A 80 2.00 13.78 -12.77
N PRO A 81 1.76 12.51 -12.38
CA PRO A 81 1.78 12.09 -10.97
C PRO A 81 3.21 12.05 -10.39
N VAL A 82 4.24 12.11 -11.23
CA VAL A 82 5.66 12.02 -10.90
C VAL A 82 6.41 13.08 -11.72
N ASP A 83 7.42 13.70 -11.12
CA ASP A 83 8.31 14.67 -11.80
C ASP A 83 9.59 14.01 -12.30
N GLU A 84 10.29 13.32 -11.40
CA GLU A 84 11.52 12.59 -11.65
C GLU A 84 11.39 11.13 -11.22
N VAL A 85 12.14 10.26 -11.90
CA VAL A 85 12.28 8.84 -11.59
C VAL A 85 13.76 8.50 -11.45
N SER A 86 14.04 7.40 -10.76
CA SER A 86 15.40 6.90 -10.61
C SER A 86 15.80 6.07 -11.84
N LYS A 87 17.04 6.21 -12.28
CA LYS A 87 17.65 5.27 -13.21
C LYS A 87 17.61 3.85 -12.66
N VAL A 88 17.53 2.87 -13.55
CA VAL A 88 17.25 1.47 -13.18
C VAL A 88 18.29 0.94 -12.21
N GLU A 89 19.56 1.16 -12.49
CA GLU A 89 20.71 0.73 -11.69
C GLU A 89 20.73 1.31 -10.26
N CYS A 90 19.98 2.37 -10.00
CA CYS A 90 19.91 3.03 -8.70
C CYS A 90 18.67 2.64 -7.88
N ARG A 91 17.73 1.89 -8.44
CA ARG A 91 16.41 1.58 -7.83
C ARG A 91 16.48 0.82 -6.51
N ILE A 92 17.63 0.22 -6.20
CA ILE A 92 17.88 -0.51 -4.95
C ILE A 92 18.01 0.42 -3.73
N LYS A 93 18.32 1.70 -3.93
CA LYS A 93 18.45 2.69 -2.86
C LYS A 93 17.15 3.46 -2.64
N HIS A 94 16.97 3.97 -1.42
CA HIS A 94 15.86 4.87 -1.12
C HIS A 94 16.05 6.22 -1.83
N TRP A 95 14.97 6.88 -2.25
CA TRP A 95 15.01 8.13 -3.03
C TRP A 95 15.83 9.26 -2.37
N SER A 96 15.81 9.32 -1.04
CA SER A 96 16.56 10.32 -0.26
C SER A 96 18.09 10.10 -0.28
N GLU A 97 18.53 8.89 -0.64
CA GLU A 97 19.95 8.48 -0.70
C GLU A 97 20.49 8.51 -2.13
N LEU A 98 19.66 8.89 -3.11
CA LEU A 98 20.06 8.96 -4.49
C LEU A 98 20.83 10.24 -4.78
N ASP A 99 22.01 10.03 -5.35
CA ASP A 99 22.81 11.07 -5.99
C ASP A 99 22.06 11.69 -7.19
N ALA A 100 22.46 12.89 -7.59
CA ALA A 100 21.76 13.65 -8.63
C ALA A 100 21.81 12.94 -10.01
N ASP A 101 22.89 12.23 -10.31
CA ASP A 101 23.07 11.45 -11.54
C ASP A 101 22.19 10.19 -11.57
N CYS A 102 21.72 9.71 -10.42
CA CYS A 102 20.75 8.62 -10.32
C CYS A 102 19.30 9.06 -10.57
N LYS A 103 19.02 10.37 -10.61
CA LYS A 103 17.69 10.94 -10.86
C LYS A 103 17.60 11.42 -12.30
N MET A 104 16.46 11.20 -12.93
CA MET A 104 16.16 11.68 -14.27
C MET A 104 14.72 12.16 -14.32
N LYS A 105 14.46 13.18 -15.15
CA LYS A 105 13.09 13.61 -15.44
C LYS A 105 12.27 12.42 -15.96
N LEU A 106 10.99 12.36 -15.57
CA LEU A 106 10.06 11.35 -16.09
C LEU A 106 10.07 11.42 -17.64
N PRO A 107 10.39 10.32 -18.35
CA PRO A 107 10.40 10.31 -19.81
C PRO A 107 8.95 10.29 -20.32
N ILE A 108 8.53 11.30 -21.07
CA ILE A 108 7.13 11.45 -21.49
C ILE A 108 6.88 10.72 -22.81
N ILE A 109 5.86 9.86 -22.84
CA ILE A 109 5.40 9.17 -24.05
C ILE A 109 4.54 10.15 -24.87
N GLU A 110 5.19 10.93 -25.73
CA GLU A 110 4.52 12.00 -26.48
C GLU A 110 3.37 11.49 -27.34
N GLY A 111 2.20 12.13 -27.19
CA GLY A 111 0.98 11.80 -27.91
C GLY A 111 0.44 10.41 -27.59
N ALA A 112 0.87 9.80 -26.48
CA ALA A 112 0.61 8.40 -26.15
C ALA A 112 1.00 7.42 -27.28
N ASN A 113 2.06 7.74 -28.04
CA ASN A 113 2.54 6.90 -29.14
C ASN A 113 3.38 5.72 -28.62
N PHE A 114 2.74 4.72 -28.01
CA PHE A 114 3.43 3.58 -27.40
C PHE A 114 4.31 2.80 -28.38
N ALA A 115 3.89 2.68 -29.65
CA ALA A 115 4.68 1.97 -30.67
C ALA A 115 6.05 2.62 -30.93
N LYS A 116 6.14 3.96 -30.86
CA LYS A 116 7.40 4.70 -31.02
C LYS A 116 8.41 4.38 -29.90
N TYR A 117 7.93 4.14 -28.69
CA TYR A 117 8.77 4.02 -27.48
C TYR A 117 8.93 2.58 -26.97
N GLY A 118 8.14 1.62 -27.46
CA GLY A 118 8.11 0.25 -26.94
C GLY A 118 9.38 -0.57 -27.14
N ALA A 119 10.32 -0.10 -27.96
CA ALA A 119 11.64 -0.71 -28.12
C ALA A 119 12.74 -0.01 -27.30
N ASP A 120 12.44 1.11 -26.63
CA ASP A 120 13.41 1.90 -25.88
C ASP A 120 13.40 1.49 -24.38
N PRO A 121 14.51 0.90 -23.87
CA PRO A 121 14.62 0.52 -22.47
C PRO A 121 14.39 1.65 -21.48
N LEU A 122 14.67 2.91 -21.85
CA LEU A 122 14.39 4.05 -20.98
C LEU A 122 12.90 4.11 -20.60
N TYR A 123 12.04 3.89 -21.59
CA TYR A 123 10.59 3.92 -21.41
C TYR A 123 10.09 2.59 -20.86
N THR A 124 10.51 1.46 -21.42
CA THR A 124 9.97 0.15 -20.98
C THR A 124 10.41 -0.22 -19.56
N ASN A 125 11.56 0.27 -19.12
CA ASN A 125 11.98 0.11 -17.73
C ASN A 125 11.29 1.09 -16.78
N THR A 126 10.77 2.22 -17.27
CA THR A 126 10.07 3.22 -16.45
C THR A 126 8.57 2.92 -16.36
N TYR A 127 7.93 2.66 -17.49
CA TYR A 127 6.53 2.27 -17.61
C TYR A 127 6.48 0.75 -17.72
N THR A 128 6.49 0.03 -16.60
CA THR A 128 6.71 -1.43 -16.63
C THR A 128 5.49 -2.21 -17.08
N VAL A 129 4.29 -1.66 -16.89
CA VAL A 129 3.03 -2.23 -17.37
C VAL A 129 2.14 -1.09 -17.83
N LEU A 130 1.63 -1.18 -19.06
CA LEU A 130 0.73 -0.18 -19.62
C LEU A 130 -0.75 -0.50 -19.33
N PHE A 131 -1.62 0.47 -19.60
CA PHE A 131 -3.06 0.27 -19.55
C PHE A 131 -3.49 -0.78 -20.58
N GLY A 132 -4.27 -1.78 -20.14
CA GLY A 132 -4.57 -2.96 -20.94
C GLY A 132 -3.40 -3.93 -21.12
N GLY A 133 -2.22 -3.64 -20.57
CA GLY A 133 -1.08 -4.53 -20.57
C GLY A 133 -1.27 -5.74 -19.64
N ASN A 134 -0.33 -6.68 -19.72
CA ASN A 134 -0.18 -7.78 -18.77
C ASN A 134 1.20 -7.71 -18.09
N TYR A 135 1.36 -8.42 -16.98
CA TYR A 135 2.61 -8.40 -16.20
C TYR A 135 3.77 -9.19 -16.83
N MET A 136 3.54 -9.94 -17.92
CA MET A 136 4.57 -10.73 -18.57
C MET A 136 5.29 -9.95 -19.68
N SER A 137 4.56 -9.16 -20.46
CA SER A 137 5.12 -8.36 -21.55
C SER A 137 5.05 -6.86 -21.29
N GLY A 138 4.21 -6.39 -20.36
CA GLY A 138 4.07 -5.00 -19.93
C GLY A 138 3.42 -4.09 -20.96
N TRP A 139 3.98 -4.06 -22.18
CA TRP A 139 3.65 -3.16 -23.28
C TRP A 139 2.76 -3.79 -24.36
N ASP A 140 2.50 -5.10 -24.27
CA ASP A 140 1.44 -5.73 -25.07
C ASP A 140 0.08 -5.34 -24.48
N MET A 141 -0.40 -4.19 -24.92
CA MET A 141 -1.66 -3.64 -24.45
C MET A 141 -2.86 -4.42 -24.95
N GLU A 142 -2.74 -5.36 -25.91
CA GLU A 142 -3.90 -6.02 -26.52
C GLU A 142 -4.36 -7.24 -25.73
N ASN A 143 -3.44 -7.92 -25.05
CA ASN A 143 -3.68 -9.24 -24.46
C ASN A 143 -3.84 -9.24 -22.93
N GLY A 144 -3.72 -8.09 -22.26
CA GLY A 144 -3.88 -7.98 -20.81
C GLY A 144 -5.19 -7.33 -20.36
N SER A 145 -5.31 -6.97 -19.09
CA SER A 145 -6.44 -6.17 -18.58
C SER A 145 -6.05 -5.29 -17.39
N HIS A 146 -4.83 -4.77 -17.41
CA HIS A 146 -4.33 -3.87 -16.38
C HIS A 146 -5.07 -2.51 -16.39
N TYR A 147 -5.64 -2.12 -15.25
CA TYR A 147 -6.54 -0.95 -15.13
C TYR A 147 -5.82 0.41 -15.09
N GLY A 148 -4.50 0.41 -15.07
CA GLY A 148 -3.69 1.61 -14.97
C GLY A 148 -2.36 1.48 -15.68
N VAL A 149 -1.40 2.28 -15.26
CA VAL A 149 0.00 2.21 -15.70
C VAL A 149 0.90 2.07 -14.47
N ASP A 150 1.89 1.20 -14.56
CA ASP A 150 2.87 0.99 -13.49
C ASP A 150 4.14 1.77 -13.80
N LEU A 151 4.46 2.76 -12.95
CA LEU A 151 5.64 3.62 -13.08
C LEU A 151 6.69 3.23 -12.04
N ALA A 152 7.77 2.61 -12.49
CA ALA A 152 8.83 2.09 -11.65
C ALA A 152 9.90 3.14 -11.31
N SER A 153 10.26 3.22 -10.04
CA SER A 153 11.31 4.10 -9.49
C SER A 153 11.70 3.63 -8.09
N SER A 154 12.77 4.17 -7.52
CA SER A 154 13.18 3.91 -6.13
C SER A 154 12.02 4.13 -5.14
N LYS A 155 12.01 3.31 -4.08
CA LYS A 155 11.18 3.54 -2.89
C LYS A 155 11.38 4.97 -2.38
N GLY A 156 10.31 5.66 -2.04
CA GLY A 156 10.37 7.04 -1.55
C GLY A 156 10.24 8.12 -2.63
N THR A 157 10.20 7.78 -3.94
CA THR A 157 9.98 8.78 -5.00
C THR A 157 8.68 9.56 -4.74
N PRO A 158 8.70 10.90 -4.75
CA PRO A 158 7.50 11.70 -4.50
C PRO A 158 6.37 11.48 -5.51
N LEU A 159 5.14 11.40 -5.01
CA LEU A 159 3.91 11.36 -5.80
C LEU A 159 3.09 12.63 -5.62
N TYR A 160 2.48 13.10 -6.71
CA TYR A 160 1.78 14.39 -6.79
C TYR A 160 0.34 14.27 -7.29
N ALA A 161 -0.53 15.13 -6.77
CA ALA A 161 -1.90 15.26 -7.24
C ALA A 161 -1.92 15.83 -8.67
N ILE A 162 -2.53 15.11 -9.62
CA ILE A 162 -2.57 15.54 -11.03
C ILE A 162 -3.47 16.77 -11.29
N ALA A 163 -4.32 17.13 -10.34
CA ALA A 163 -5.38 18.12 -10.48
C ALA A 163 -5.74 18.75 -9.13
N ASP A 164 -6.36 19.94 -9.17
CA ASP A 164 -7.10 20.45 -8.02
C ASP A 164 -8.28 19.52 -7.75
N GLY A 165 -8.48 19.13 -6.50
CA GLY A 165 -9.46 18.09 -6.19
C GLY A 165 -9.65 17.85 -4.70
N LYS A 166 -10.15 16.66 -4.37
CA LYS A 166 -10.37 16.23 -2.99
C LYS A 166 -9.98 14.77 -2.84
N VAL A 167 -9.32 14.42 -1.75
CA VAL A 167 -9.04 13.03 -1.41
C VAL A 167 -10.36 12.31 -1.16
N PHE A 168 -10.69 11.37 -2.04
CA PHE A 168 -11.85 10.49 -1.91
C PHE A 168 -11.56 9.36 -0.91
N PHE A 169 -10.36 8.79 -0.96
CA PHE A 169 -9.91 7.73 -0.06
C PHE A 169 -8.40 7.81 0.15
N ALA A 170 -7.95 7.57 1.38
CA ALA A 170 -6.55 7.40 1.74
C ALA A 170 -6.45 6.31 2.81
N GLY A 171 -5.74 5.21 2.52
CA GLY A 171 -5.60 4.09 3.45
C GLY A 171 -5.16 2.80 2.74
N GLN A 172 -5.33 1.66 3.41
CA GLN A 172 -5.05 0.35 2.82
C GLN A 172 -6.27 -0.22 2.10
N GLN A 173 -6.05 -0.78 0.91
CA GLN A 173 -7.05 -1.49 0.15
C GLN A 173 -6.44 -2.76 -0.46
N ALA A 174 -7.20 -3.87 -0.46
CA ALA A 174 -6.75 -5.12 -1.09
C ALA A 174 -6.32 -4.89 -2.55
N GLY A 175 -5.33 -5.65 -3.01
CA GLY A 175 -4.69 -5.45 -4.32
C GLY A 175 -3.73 -4.25 -4.32
N TYR A 176 -4.23 -3.04 -4.06
CA TYR A 176 -3.43 -1.81 -4.16
C TYR A 176 -2.45 -1.56 -3.00
N GLY A 177 -2.64 -2.18 -1.83
CA GLY A 177 -1.86 -1.82 -0.65
C GLY A 177 -2.23 -0.44 -0.12
N ASN A 178 -1.24 0.37 0.26
CA ASN A 178 -1.46 1.77 0.60
C ASN A 178 -1.85 2.53 -0.68
N VAL A 179 -3.02 3.15 -0.65
CA VAL A 179 -3.62 3.78 -1.83
C VAL A 179 -4.24 5.12 -1.50
N VAL A 180 -4.06 6.07 -2.40
CA VAL A 180 -4.77 7.35 -2.41
C VAL A 180 -5.65 7.43 -3.66
N LYS A 181 -6.90 7.84 -3.49
CA LYS A 181 -7.84 8.12 -4.58
C LYS A 181 -8.28 9.56 -4.51
N ILE A 182 -8.16 10.30 -5.60
CA ILE A 182 -8.48 11.72 -5.68
C ILE A 182 -9.67 11.90 -6.62
N GLN A 183 -10.70 12.59 -6.15
CA GLN A 183 -11.82 13.04 -6.96
C GLN A 183 -11.51 14.43 -7.53
N PHE A 184 -11.70 14.61 -8.83
CA PHE A 184 -11.50 15.90 -9.49
C PHE A 184 -12.46 16.09 -10.67
N ILE A 185 -12.65 17.35 -11.09
CA ILE A 185 -13.40 17.69 -12.30
C ILE A 185 -12.41 18.14 -13.36
N TYR A 186 -12.50 17.60 -14.56
CA TYR A 186 -11.71 18.02 -15.72
C TYR A 186 -12.62 18.20 -16.93
N LYS A 187 -12.53 19.37 -17.60
CA LYS A 187 -13.41 19.75 -18.72
C LYS A 187 -14.91 19.51 -18.42
N GLY A 188 -15.33 19.82 -17.19
CA GLY A 188 -16.73 19.69 -16.74
C GLY A 188 -17.20 18.27 -16.41
N LYS A 189 -16.33 17.27 -16.49
CA LYS A 189 -16.65 15.87 -16.15
C LYS A 189 -15.90 15.42 -14.91
N MET A 190 -16.51 14.54 -14.13
CA MET A 190 -15.90 13.97 -12.94
C MET A 190 -14.99 12.80 -13.27
N TYR A 191 -13.85 12.75 -12.60
CA TYR A 191 -12.87 11.68 -12.68
C TYR A 191 -12.33 11.34 -11.30
N PHE A 192 -11.72 10.17 -11.23
CA PHE A 192 -10.93 9.72 -10.10
C PHE A 192 -9.55 9.31 -10.58
N SER A 193 -8.50 9.72 -9.85
CA SER A 193 -7.16 9.18 -10.01
C SER A 193 -6.81 8.30 -8.83
N THR A 194 -6.26 7.13 -9.10
CA THR A 194 -5.85 6.15 -8.08
C THR A 194 -4.32 6.02 -8.09
N TYR A 195 -3.71 6.06 -6.91
CA TYR A 195 -2.27 5.90 -6.70
C TYR A 195 -2.06 4.73 -5.75
N GLY A 196 -1.78 3.54 -6.29
CA GLY A 196 -1.55 2.31 -5.54
C GLY A 196 -0.08 2.08 -5.20
N HIS A 197 0.15 1.05 -4.40
CA HIS A 197 1.45 0.52 -3.99
C HIS A 197 2.35 1.52 -3.26
N MET A 198 1.76 2.53 -2.62
CA MET A 198 2.52 3.60 -1.97
C MET A 198 3.31 3.07 -0.76
N ASP A 199 4.45 3.68 -0.45
CA ASP A 199 5.16 3.42 0.81
C ASP A 199 4.53 4.24 1.94
N GLN A 200 4.42 5.55 1.71
CA GLN A 200 3.87 6.50 2.66
C GLN A 200 2.73 7.33 2.03
N ILE A 201 1.65 7.48 2.79
CA ILE A 201 0.54 8.39 2.48
C ILE A 201 0.72 9.66 3.32
N LEU A 202 0.65 10.84 2.68
CA LEU A 202 0.84 12.15 3.32
C LEU A 202 -0.45 12.98 3.39
N VAL A 203 -1.58 12.38 3.00
CA VAL A 203 -2.89 13.05 2.93
C VAL A 203 -3.97 12.19 3.55
N GLN A 204 -5.09 12.81 3.90
CA GLN A 204 -6.22 12.14 4.55
C GLN A 204 -7.51 12.27 3.76
N THR A 205 -8.42 11.29 3.90
CA THR A 205 -9.75 11.33 3.28
C THR A 205 -10.47 12.65 3.58
N GLY A 206 -11.04 13.24 2.54
CA GLY A 206 -11.74 14.52 2.61
C GLY A 206 -10.86 15.76 2.44
N GLN A 207 -9.53 15.64 2.47
CA GLN A 207 -8.62 16.76 2.31
C GLN A 207 -8.74 17.39 0.90
N PRO A 208 -8.91 18.72 0.78
CA PRO A 208 -8.79 19.40 -0.50
C PRO A 208 -7.32 19.39 -0.94
N LEU A 209 -7.11 19.24 -2.25
CA LEU A 209 -5.79 19.16 -2.85
C LEU A 209 -5.63 20.22 -3.93
N MET A 210 -4.43 20.76 -4.02
CA MET A 210 -3.98 21.54 -5.16
C MET A 210 -3.26 20.66 -6.16
N LYS A 211 -3.40 20.96 -7.45
CA LYS A 211 -2.59 20.36 -8.50
C LYS A 211 -1.10 20.53 -8.20
N GLY A 212 -0.33 19.45 -8.34
CA GLY A 212 1.10 19.41 -8.02
C GLY A 212 1.41 19.26 -6.53
N GLN A 213 0.41 19.21 -5.65
CA GLN A 213 0.65 18.94 -4.22
C GLN A 213 1.18 17.52 -4.02
N LYS A 214 2.24 17.38 -3.22
CA LYS A 214 2.77 16.06 -2.83
C LYS A 214 1.75 15.32 -1.95
N ILE A 215 1.41 14.09 -2.34
CA ILE A 215 0.38 13.27 -1.66
C ILE A 215 0.95 12.02 -0.98
N GLY A 216 2.19 11.65 -1.31
CA GLY A 216 2.84 10.49 -0.75
C GLY A 216 4.10 10.11 -1.50
N MET A 217 4.47 8.84 -1.41
CA MET A 217 5.71 8.32 -1.99
C MET A 217 5.52 6.92 -2.59
N ILE A 218 6.22 6.63 -3.69
CA ILE A 218 6.30 5.33 -4.33
C ILE A 218 6.80 4.28 -3.33
N GLY A 219 6.21 3.09 -3.38
CA GLY A 219 6.62 1.95 -2.59
C GLY A 219 6.34 0.63 -3.29
N ASN A 220 6.07 -0.39 -2.47
CA ASN A 220 5.84 -1.76 -2.92
C ASN A 220 4.79 -2.46 -2.02
N SER A 221 3.78 -1.72 -1.56
CA SER A 221 2.76 -2.27 -0.67
C SER A 221 1.62 -2.96 -1.45
N GLY A 222 0.98 -3.96 -0.83
CA GLY A 222 -0.13 -4.70 -1.45
C GLY A 222 0.33 -5.82 -2.38
N THR A 223 -0.45 -6.08 -3.43
CA THR A 223 -0.14 -7.11 -4.43
C THR A 223 0.55 -6.45 -5.62
N THR A 224 1.86 -6.51 -5.63
CA THR A 224 2.71 -5.91 -6.66
C THR A 224 3.25 -6.98 -7.60
N MET A 225 3.17 -6.71 -8.89
CA MET A 225 3.70 -7.54 -9.97
C MET A 225 4.33 -6.60 -10.97
N GLY A 226 5.59 -6.84 -11.32
CA GLY A 226 6.32 -5.94 -12.23
C GLY A 226 7.05 -4.82 -11.49
N GLY A 227 8.11 -4.36 -12.12
CA GLY A 227 9.04 -3.38 -11.56
C GLY A 227 10.41 -4.00 -11.33
N LEU A 228 11.38 -3.59 -12.14
CA LEU A 228 12.82 -3.78 -12.03
C LEU A 228 13.37 -3.29 -10.67
N GLY A 229 12.97 -3.95 -9.57
CA GLY A 229 13.18 -3.51 -8.18
C GLY A 229 11.92 -3.49 -7.28
N GLY A 230 10.77 -4.01 -7.72
CA GLY A 230 9.51 -4.13 -6.95
C GLY A 230 8.77 -2.81 -6.67
N ASN A 231 9.49 -1.71 -6.53
CA ASN A 231 8.91 -0.40 -6.24
C ASN A 231 8.35 0.27 -7.49
N HIS A 232 7.07 0.66 -7.43
CA HIS A 232 6.38 1.40 -8.48
C HIS A 232 5.13 2.09 -7.90
N VAL A 233 4.58 3.06 -8.64
CA VAL A 233 3.19 3.48 -8.44
C VAL A 233 2.32 2.84 -9.49
N HIS A 234 1.23 2.22 -9.05
CA HIS A 234 0.13 1.87 -9.93
C HIS A 234 -0.80 3.07 -10.06
N PHE A 235 -0.92 3.63 -11.26
CA PHE A 235 -1.66 4.86 -11.52
C PHE A 235 -2.84 4.61 -12.45
N GLU A 236 -4.06 4.85 -11.97
CA GLU A 236 -5.29 4.72 -12.77
C GLU A 236 -6.01 6.05 -12.95
N ILE A 237 -6.79 6.13 -14.03
CA ILE A 237 -7.84 7.13 -14.22
C ILE A 237 -9.17 6.39 -14.39
N ASN A 238 -10.14 6.66 -13.52
CA ASN A 238 -11.51 6.16 -13.63
C ASN A 238 -12.48 7.30 -13.97
N LYS A 239 -13.46 6.99 -14.81
CA LYS A 239 -14.59 7.90 -15.12
C LYS A 239 -15.51 7.98 -13.90
N GLY A 240 -16.00 9.19 -13.63
CA GLY A 240 -16.82 9.48 -12.45
C GLY A 240 -18.32 9.24 -12.61
N ASP A 241 -18.76 8.54 -13.66
CA ASP A 241 -20.18 8.40 -14.03
C ASP A 241 -21.06 7.79 -12.91
N PHE A 242 -20.44 7.01 -12.01
CA PHE A 242 -21.11 6.36 -10.87
C PHE A 242 -20.88 7.07 -9.53
N GLY A 243 -20.27 8.27 -9.55
CA GLY A 243 -19.94 9.05 -8.35
C GLY A 243 -18.84 8.45 -7.47
N ARG A 244 -18.23 7.33 -7.88
CA ARG A 244 -17.13 6.65 -7.19
C ARG A 244 -16.26 5.86 -8.17
N PRO A 245 -14.96 5.65 -7.86
CA PRO A 245 -14.12 4.75 -8.64
C PRO A 245 -14.59 3.29 -8.46
N ILE A 246 -14.52 2.51 -9.52
CA ILE A 246 -14.83 1.08 -9.50
C ILE A 246 -13.59 0.31 -9.06
N TYR A 247 -13.77 -0.65 -8.14
CA TYR A 247 -12.70 -1.57 -7.82
C TYR A 247 -12.49 -2.54 -9.00
N PRO A 248 -11.25 -2.74 -9.49
CA PRO A 248 -10.97 -3.64 -10.59
C PRO A 248 -11.57 -5.02 -10.35
N PHE A 249 -12.17 -5.57 -11.39
CA PHE A 249 -12.80 -6.90 -11.37
C PHE A 249 -13.96 -7.07 -10.38
N GLY A 250 -14.40 -6.03 -9.67
CA GLY A 250 -15.51 -6.13 -8.71
C GLY A 250 -16.85 -6.51 -9.34
N GLN A 251 -17.00 -6.33 -10.66
CA GLN A 251 -18.17 -6.73 -11.44
C GLN A 251 -17.85 -7.84 -12.46
N CYS A 252 -16.67 -8.44 -12.38
CA CYS A 252 -16.13 -9.34 -13.38
C CYS A 252 -16.58 -10.78 -13.13
N SER A 253 -17.48 -11.29 -13.97
CA SER A 253 -17.92 -12.69 -13.91
C SER A 253 -16.83 -13.68 -14.37
N GLU A 254 -15.88 -13.22 -15.17
CA GLU A 254 -14.75 -14.01 -15.67
C GLU A 254 -13.55 -13.97 -14.71
N ALA A 255 -13.65 -13.26 -13.58
CA ALA A 255 -12.55 -13.09 -12.65
C ALA A 255 -12.08 -14.45 -12.16
N LYS A 256 -10.79 -14.72 -12.32
CA LYS A 256 -10.18 -15.94 -11.82
C LYS A 256 -9.80 -15.80 -10.35
N LYS A 257 -9.23 -16.88 -9.78
CA LYS A 257 -8.85 -16.96 -8.36
C LYS A 257 -7.87 -15.87 -7.92
N SER A 258 -7.15 -15.20 -8.83
CA SER A 258 -6.30 -14.05 -8.52
C SER A 258 -6.46 -12.90 -9.53
N GLY A 259 -6.28 -11.65 -9.06
CA GLY A 259 -6.28 -10.47 -9.93
C GLY A 259 -5.14 -10.48 -10.96
N ILE A 260 -3.98 -11.04 -10.60
CA ILE A 260 -2.82 -11.18 -11.49
C ILE A 260 -3.15 -12.10 -12.67
N GLU A 261 -3.76 -13.26 -12.39
CA GLU A 261 -4.16 -14.19 -13.45
C GLU A 261 -5.25 -13.56 -14.34
N THR A 262 -6.16 -12.80 -13.75
CA THR A 262 -7.21 -12.08 -14.50
C THR A 262 -6.59 -11.05 -15.46
N ILE A 263 -5.59 -10.28 -14.98
CA ILE A 263 -4.84 -9.31 -15.79
C ILE A 263 -4.05 -9.99 -16.90
N ASN A 264 -3.34 -11.07 -16.60
CA ASN A 264 -2.46 -11.72 -17.56
C ASN A 264 -3.18 -12.48 -18.67
N ASN A 265 -4.42 -12.89 -18.43
CA ASN A 265 -5.26 -13.53 -19.44
C ASN A 265 -6.24 -12.55 -20.10
N GLY A 266 -6.12 -11.25 -19.83
CA GLY A 266 -6.95 -10.21 -20.44
C GLY A 266 -8.45 -10.31 -20.13
N LEU A 267 -8.81 -10.92 -19.01
CA LEU A 267 -10.21 -11.14 -18.64
C LEU A 267 -10.85 -9.83 -18.18
N CYS A 268 -12.16 -9.68 -18.45
CA CYS A 268 -12.96 -8.49 -18.09
C CYS A 268 -12.43 -7.15 -18.61
N ARG A 269 -11.79 -7.21 -19.78
CA ARG A 269 -11.24 -6.06 -20.49
C ARG A 269 -12.31 -5.03 -20.86
N GLU A 270 -13.53 -5.47 -21.16
CA GLU A 270 -14.66 -4.57 -21.43
C GLU A 270 -14.94 -3.64 -20.24
N GLN A 271 -14.90 -4.17 -19.02
CA GLN A 271 -15.15 -3.39 -17.80
C GLN A 271 -14.05 -2.36 -17.56
N MET A 272 -12.80 -2.74 -17.86
CA MET A 272 -11.65 -1.85 -17.81
C MET A 272 -11.87 -0.63 -18.71
N PHE A 273 -12.29 -0.81 -19.96
CA PHE A 273 -12.56 0.31 -20.88
C PHE A 273 -13.86 1.07 -20.54
N LYS A 274 -14.85 0.38 -19.99
CA LYS A 274 -16.12 0.97 -19.57
C LYS A 274 -15.90 1.99 -18.45
N TYR A 275 -15.12 1.64 -17.42
CA TYR A 275 -14.96 2.45 -16.22
C TYR A 275 -13.64 3.22 -16.17
N GLY A 276 -12.60 2.72 -16.81
CA GLY A 276 -11.28 3.31 -16.87
C GLY A 276 -11.06 4.19 -18.10
N GLN A 277 -9.91 4.87 -18.07
CA GLN A 277 -9.33 5.61 -19.18
C GLN A 277 -7.83 5.35 -19.15
N ASP A 278 -7.21 5.20 -20.32
CA ASP A 278 -5.74 5.13 -20.42
C ASP A 278 -5.13 6.39 -19.77
N PRO A 279 -4.34 6.24 -18.68
CA PRO A 279 -3.79 7.38 -17.95
C PRO A 279 -2.83 8.24 -18.79
N ILE A 280 -2.05 7.64 -19.68
CA ILE A 280 -1.07 8.36 -20.49
C ILE A 280 -1.79 9.12 -21.59
N ALA A 281 -2.73 8.49 -22.28
CA ALA A 281 -3.55 9.18 -23.28
C ALA A 281 -4.37 10.33 -22.65
N PHE A 282 -4.89 10.13 -21.43
CA PHE A 282 -5.63 11.17 -20.71
C PHE A 282 -4.77 12.38 -20.34
N LEU A 283 -3.56 12.14 -19.83
CA LEU A 283 -2.62 13.22 -19.49
C LEU A 283 -2.10 13.94 -20.74
N GLU A 284 -1.83 13.21 -21.81
CA GLU A 284 -1.35 13.80 -23.08
C GLU A 284 -2.44 14.61 -23.81
N ASP A 285 -3.72 14.18 -23.80
CA ASP A 285 -4.83 15.02 -24.28
C ASP A 285 -4.92 16.34 -23.50
N ALA A 286 -4.62 16.27 -22.19
CA ALA A 286 -4.59 17.44 -21.32
C ALA A 286 -3.33 18.30 -21.49
N LYS A 287 -2.38 17.91 -22.35
CA LYS A 287 -1.06 18.52 -22.48
C LYS A 287 -0.40 18.68 -21.11
N ALA A 288 -0.53 17.65 -20.28
CA ALA A 288 -0.05 17.68 -18.91
C ALA A 288 1.46 17.94 -18.90
N LYS A 289 1.90 18.82 -18.01
CA LYS A 289 3.32 19.06 -17.76
C LYS A 289 3.77 18.24 -16.57
N ARG A 290 5.08 18.19 -16.32
CA ARG A 290 5.54 17.71 -15.02
C ARG A 290 5.13 18.69 -13.91
N PRO A 291 4.95 18.23 -12.66
CA PRO A 291 4.47 19.05 -11.55
C PRO A 291 5.20 20.38 -11.35
N PHE A 292 6.50 20.46 -11.66
CA PHE A 292 7.32 21.66 -11.41
C PHE A 292 7.79 22.40 -12.67
N ASP A 293 7.38 21.96 -13.87
CA ASP A 293 7.74 22.64 -15.13
C ASP A 293 6.89 23.93 -15.35
N ASP A 294 5.91 24.25 -14.49
CA ASP A 294 4.97 25.37 -14.63
C ASP A 294 4.94 26.27 -13.37
N HIS A 295 6.03 26.98 -13.12
CA HIS A 295 6.29 27.87 -11.96
C HIS A 295 6.25 27.16 -10.59
N PRO A 296 7.34 27.21 -9.79
CA PRO A 296 7.36 26.59 -8.47
C PRO A 296 6.43 27.38 -7.55
N ARG A 297 5.16 26.98 -7.43
CA ARG A 297 4.38 27.38 -6.27
C ARG A 297 4.95 26.56 -5.12
N GLU A 298 5.57 27.23 -4.16
CA GLU A 298 5.88 26.65 -2.86
C GLU A 298 4.58 26.03 -2.32
N VAL A 299 4.52 24.70 -2.34
CA VAL A 299 3.45 23.96 -1.68
C VAL A 299 3.81 24.00 -0.20
N PRO A 300 3.04 24.69 0.67
CA PRO A 300 3.32 24.66 2.09
C PRO A 300 3.13 23.23 2.58
N LEU A 301 4.20 22.62 3.08
CA LEU A 301 4.07 21.41 3.89
C LEU A 301 3.24 21.77 5.13
N PRO A 302 2.29 20.92 5.57
CA PRO A 302 1.58 21.20 6.81
C PRO A 302 2.58 21.26 7.97
N ASP A 303 2.60 22.40 8.67
CA ASP A 303 3.43 22.61 9.85
C ASP A 303 3.24 21.45 10.84
N ASN A 304 4.36 20.84 11.20
CA ASN A 304 4.43 19.85 12.25
C ASN A 304 4.14 20.56 13.57
N LYS A 305 2.86 20.70 13.95
CA LYS A 305 2.47 21.22 15.26
C LYS A 305 2.94 20.23 16.33
N THR A 306 4.13 20.49 16.84
CA THR A 306 4.60 20.03 18.14
C THR A 306 3.54 20.35 19.19
N TYR A 307 3.00 19.31 19.80
CA TYR A 307 2.28 19.44 21.06
C TYR A 307 3.28 19.94 22.10
N GLY A 308 3.24 21.23 22.41
CA GLY A 308 4.05 21.83 23.46
C GLY A 308 3.69 21.22 24.81
N SER A 309 4.60 20.44 25.37
CA SER A 309 4.65 20.16 26.79
C SER A 309 5.27 21.37 27.48
N THR A 310 4.50 21.97 28.37
CA THR A 310 4.85 23.07 29.26
C THR A 310 6.07 22.75 30.14
N GLY A 311 6.99 23.72 30.23
CA GLY A 311 7.80 24.10 31.40
C GLY A 311 8.72 23.06 32.04
N VAL A 312 10.00 23.35 32.17
CA VAL A 312 10.59 24.15 33.27
C VAL A 312 12.02 24.49 32.89
N ASP A 313 12.37 25.73 33.19
CA ASP A 313 13.64 26.41 32.97
C ASP A 313 14.50 26.28 34.25
N THR A 314 15.76 25.85 34.14
CA THR A 314 16.86 26.20 35.05
C THR A 314 18.18 25.78 34.41
N GLY A 315 19.10 26.73 34.22
CA GLY A 315 20.37 26.52 33.51
C GLY A 315 21.58 26.11 34.37
N SER A 316 22.75 26.52 33.87
CA SER A 316 24.07 26.58 34.52
C SER A 316 24.93 25.30 34.57
N THR A 317 25.86 25.24 33.60
CA THR A 317 27.32 24.93 33.72
C THR A 317 27.85 23.95 34.79
N LEU A 318 28.66 22.97 34.36
CA LEU A 318 30.11 22.82 34.65
C LEU A 318 30.57 21.36 34.49
N GLU A 319 31.77 21.21 33.91
CA GLU A 319 32.55 19.97 33.80
C GLU A 319 32.93 19.39 35.18
N HIS A 320 33.05 18.05 35.30
CA HIS A 320 34.28 17.39 35.77
C HIS A 320 34.21 15.85 35.71
N ASN A 321 35.30 15.28 35.19
CA ASN A 321 35.68 13.86 35.24
C ASN A 321 35.75 13.33 36.68
N VAL A 322 35.21 12.14 36.96
CA VAL A 322 35.84 11.08 37.79
C VAL A 322 35.19 9.72 37.47
N ALA A 323 36.01 8.71 37.19
CA ALA A 323 35.72 7.29 37.40
C ALA A 323 36.78 6.72 38.36
N PRO A 324 36.68 5.49 38.91
CA PRO A 324 35.53 4.63 39.20
C PRO A 324 35.54 4.15 40.69
N THR A 325 34.45 3.58 41.19
CA THR A 325 34.51 2.62 42.33
C THR A 325 33.42 1.56 42.24
N VAL A 326 33.84 0.32 42.45
CA VAL A 326 33.06 -0.92 42.49
C VAL A 326 32.48 -1.11 43.89
N PRO A 327 31.27 -1.71 44.02
CA PRO A 327 31.05 -2.68 45.09
C PRO A 327 30.51 -4.03 44.58
N SER A 328 30.96 -5.08 45.28
CA SER A 328 30.64 -6.51 45.12
C SER A 328 29.19 -6.87 45.56
N PRO A 329 28.70 -8.10 45.26
CA PRO A 329 27.28 -8.40 45.06
C PRO A 329 26.54 -8.88 46.32
N ALA A 330 25.21 -8.72 46.31
CA ALA A 330 24.27 -9.30 47.27
C ALA A 330 23.60 -10.58 46.68
N PRO A 331 23.08 -11.49 47.54
CA PRO A 331 23.08 -12.93 47.30
C PRO A 331 21.90 -13.47 46.48
N SER A 332 22.14 -14.68 45.96
CA SER A 332 21.28 -15.50 45.13
C SER A 332 19.98 -15.96 45.80
N SER A 333 18.91 -16.02 45.01
CA SER A 333 17.69 -16.80 45.28
C SER A 333 17.59 -17.97 44.30
N PRO A 334 16.96 -19.10 44.69
CA PRO A 334 17.30 -20.42 44.19
C PRO A 334 16.77 -20.73 42.79
N VAL A 335 17.64 -21.38 42.03
CA VAL A 335 17.40 -21.97 40.71
C VAL A 335 16.47 -23.17 40.85
N ILE A 336 15.31 -23.12 40.19
CA ILE A 336 14.57 -24.34 39.82
C ILE A 336 15.07 -24.76 38.44
N SER A 337 15.92 -25.79 38.43
CA SER A 337 16.47 -26.42 37.24
C SER A 337 15.45 -27.35 36.60
N VAL A 338 14.88 -26.93 35.47
CA VAL A 338 14.29 -27.86 34.49
C VAL A 338 15.37 -28.10 33.43
N PRO A 339 15.78 -29.36 33.16
CA PRO A 339 16.83 -29.63 32.19
C PRO A 339 16.28 -29.43 30.78
N VAL A 340 16.59 -28.29 30.17
CA VAL A 340 16.49 -28.15 28.71
C VAL A 340 17.84 -28.59 28.16
N GLN A 341 17.87 -29.78 27.57
CA GLN A 341 19.00 -30.24 26.77
C GLN A 341 19.31 -29.18 25.70
N ALA A 342 20.47 -28.55 25.82
CA ALA A 342 21.03 -27.72 24.78
C ALA A 342 21.45 -28.61 23.61
N ASN A 343 20.54 -28.84 22.67
CA ASN A 343 20.97 -29.12 21.31
C ASN A 343 21.45 -27.79 20.71
N GLN A 344 22.77 -27.60 20.73
CA GLN A 344 23.42 -26.65 19.84
C GLN A 344 23.24 -27.14 18.41
N GLU A 345 22.12 -26.82 17.79
CA GLU A 345 22.02 -26.90 16.34
C GLU A 345 22.75 -25.69 15.74
N LYS A 346 23.77 -26.01 14.94
CA LYS A 346 24.32 -25.11 13.91
C LYS A 346 23.18 -24.38 13.20
N PRO A 347 23.38 -23.12 12.74
CA PRO A 347 22.39 -22.46 11.90
C PRO A 347 22.11 -23.36 10.70
N GLN A 348 20.92 -23.95 10.64
CA GLN A 348 20.51 -24.76 9.50
C GLN A 348 20.36 -23.82 8.31
N THR A 349 21.37 -23.76 7.44
CA THR A 349 21.24 -23.15 6.12
C THR A 349 20.37 -24.07 5.27
N SER A 350 19.06 -23.88 5.31
CA SER A 350 18.14 -24.62 4.44
C SER A 350 18.30 -24.07 3.02
N LYS A 351 18.85 -24.89 2.13
CA LYS A 351 18.95 -24.57 0.71
C LYS A 351 17.54 -24.62 0.12
N LEU A 352 17.12 -23.54 -0.54
CA LEU A 352 15.82 -23.48 -1.21
C LEU A 352 15.79 -24.54 -2.33
N ILE A 353 14.88 -25.50 -2.25
CA ILE A 353 14.63 -26.44 -3.35
C ILE A 353 13.65 -25.76 -4.31
N ILE A 354 14.13 -25.48 -5.52
CA ILE A 354 13.38 -24.80 -6.57
C ILE A 354 12.80 -25.85 -7.51
N ASP A 355 11.48 -25.92 -7.56
CA ASP A 355 10.72 -26.70 -8.54
C ASP A 355 10.70 -25.97 -9.88
N THR A 356 11.46 -26.49 -10.83
CA THR A 356 11.55 -25.94 -12.19
C THR A 356 10.54 -26.55 -13.15
N SER A 357 9.74 -27.53 -12.72
CA SER A 357 8.81 -28.25 -13.60
C SER A 357 7.69 -27.35 -14.14
N ALA A 358 7.22 -26.41 -13.32
CA ALA A 358 6.16 -25.46 -13.63
C ALA A 358 6.64 -24.21 -14.39
N LEU A 359 7.95 -24.06 -14.65
CA LEU A 359 8.48 -22.89 -15.34
C LEU A 359 8.22 -22.92 -16.85
N ASP A 360 8.00 -21.73 -17.43
CA ASP A 360 8.03 -21.55 -18.88
C ASP A 360 9.46 -21.61 -19.43
N ASN A 361 9.61 -21.47 -20.76
CA ASN A 361 10.90 -21.60 -21.42
C ASN A 361 11.92 -20.56 -20.95
N ASN A 362 11.49 -19.33 -20.64
CA ASN A 362 12.37 -18.26 -20.18
C ASN A 362 12.85 -18.55 -18.75
N GLY A 363 11.94 -18.99 -17.88
CA GLY A 363 12.27 -19.42 -16.52
C GLY A 363 13.21 -20.62 -16.52
N LYS A 364 12.96 -21.63 -17.36
CA LYS A 364 13.83 -22.81 -17.50
C LYS A 364 15.23 -22.42 -17.97
N ALA A 365 15.34 -21.62 -19.02
CA ALA A 365 16.63 -21.16 -19.54
C ALA A 365 17.43 -20.37 -18.47
N PHE A 366 16.75 -19.51 -17.69
CA PHE A 366 17.39 -18.82 -16.58
C PHE A 366 17.92 -19.80 -15.53
N PHE A 367 17.11 -20.77 -15.11
CA PHE A 367 17.50 -21.77 -14.12
C PHE A 367 18.47 -22.83 -14.65
N ASP A 368 18.68 -22.97 -15.95
CA ASP A 368 19.73 -23.81 -16.52
C ASP A 368 21.12 -23.20 -16.29
N GLU A 369 21.21 -21.86 -16.38
CA GLU A 369 22.46 -21.13 -16.23
C GLU A 369 22.73 -20.66 -14.79
N TRP A 370 21.68 -20.26 -14.05
CA TRP A 370 21.81 -19.57 -12.76
C TRP A 370 21.27 -20.41 -11.60
N SER A 371 21.97 -20.42 -10.47
CA SER A 371 21.44 -20.89 -9.18
C SER A 371 20.84 -19.72 -8.43
N VAL A 372 19.70 -19.95 -7.78
CA VAL A 372 19.09 -19.00 -6.84
C VAL A 372 19.05 -19.67 -5.48
N ASP A 373 19.67 -19.04 -4.50
CA ASP A 373 19.78 -19.54 -3.13
C ASP A 373 19.23 -18.48 -2.17
N LEU A 374 18.39 -18.87 -1.22
CA LEU A 374 17.94 -17.99 -0.14
C LEU A 374 18.69 -18.38 1.14
N THR A 375 19.42 -17.45 1.72
CA THR A 375 20.21 -17.65 2.94
C THR A 375 19.72 -16.74 4.07
N GLY A 376 20.05 -17.11 5.31
CA GLY A 376 19.55 -16.46 6.53
C GLY A 376 18.78 -17.43 7.43
N ASP A 377 18.18 -16.90 8.49
CA ASP A 377 17.35 -17.68 9.43
C ASP A 377 15.94 -17.88 8.87
N ILE A 378 15.74 -18.91 8.04
CA ILE A 378 14.45 -19.18 7.40
C ILE A 378 13.54 -20.11 8.21
N ALA A 379 13.97 -20.54 9.40
CA ALA A 379 13.29 -21.56 10.18
C ALA A 379 12.74 -21.04 11.52
N SER A 380 13.45 -20.14 12.19
CA SER A 380 13.05 -19.72 13.54
C SER A 380 11.81 -18.82 13.50
N PRO A 381 10.94 -18.83 14.53
CA PRO A 381 9.86 -17.85 14.64
C PRO A 381 10.39 -16.41 14.72
N ILE A 382 9.63 -15.45 14.19
CA ILE A 382 9.94 -14.00 14.21
C ILE A 382 9.16 -13.36 15.35
N LYS A 383 9.78 -12.53 16.19
CA LYS A 383 9.03 -11.79 17.22
C LYS A 383 8.16 -10.72 16.58
N LYS A 384 6.98 -10.43 17.15
CA LYS A 384 6.20 -9.26 16.74
C LYS A 384 7.06 -7.98 16.76
N ASN A 385 6.96 -7.18 15.70
CA ASN A 385 7.74 -5.98 15.39
C ASN A 385 9.25 -6.20 15.13
N GLN A 386 9.72 -7.45 15.06
CA GLN A 386 11.08 -7.75 14.66
C GLN A 386 11.19 -7.79 13.13
N THR A 387 12.27 -7.20 12.61
CA THR A 387 12.69 -7.38 11.22
C THR A 387 13.80 -8.41 11.16
N ARG A 388 13.62 -9.43 10.33
CA ARG A 388 14.64 -10.40 9.95
C ARG A 388 15.13 -10.09 8.54
N ILE A 389 16.43 -10.26 8.30
CA ILE A 389 17.01 -10.13 6.96
C ILE A 389 17.30 -11.54 6.42
N LEU A 390 16.80 -11.81 5.23
CA LEU A 390 17.17 -12.94 4.39
C LEU A 390 17.96 -12.40 3.20
N THR A 391 18.85 -13.20 2.61
CA THR A 391 19.64 -12.80 1.45
C THR A 391 19.35 -13.76 0.30
N LEU A 392 18.77 -13.25 -0.77
CA LEU A 392 18.65 -13.98 -2.02
C LEU A 392 19.94 -13.80 -2.82
N THR A 393 20.57 -14.91 -3.20
CA THR A 393 21.82 -14.94 -3.96
C THR A 393 21.59 -15.60 -5.32
N ILE A 394 22.07 -14.98 -6.39
CA ILE A 394 22.02 -15.51 -7.75
C ILE A 394 23.44 -15.62 -8.31
N LYS A 395 23.84 -16.83 -8.68
CA LYS A 395 25.19 -17.13 -9.20
C LYS A 395 25.12 -17.99 -10.45
N ASN A 396 26.02 -17.75 -11.39
CA ASN A 396 26.16 -18.62 -12.54
C ASN A 396 26.65 -20.00 -12.07
N LYS A 397 25.97 -21.07 -12.47
CA LYS A 397 26.28 -22.43 -11.99
C LYS A 397 27.66 -22.92 -12.42
N LYS A 398 28.16 -22.45 -13.57
CA LYS A 398 29.44 -22.89 -14.13
C LYS A 398 30.60 -22.05 -13.62
N THR A 399 30.45 -20.73 -13.63
CA THR A 399 31.55 -19.81 -13.32
C THR A 399 31.54 -19.33 -11.88
N GLY A 400 30.43 -19.51 -11.16
CA GLY A 400 30.23 -18.96 -9.80
C GLY A 400 30.06 -17.44 -9.76
N GLN A 401 30.10 -16.77 -10.92
CA GLN A 401 30.01 -15.31 -10.99
C GLN A 401 28.62 -14.82 -10.54
N PRO A 402 28.56 -13.67 -9.84
CA PRO A 402 27.29 -13.08 -9.42
C PRO A 402 26.48 -12.60 -10.63
N PHE A 403 25.16 -12.80 -10.57
CA PHE A 403 24.26 -12.20 -11.54
C PHE A 403 24.20 -10.68 -11.35
N ASN A 404 24.28 -9.94 -12.45
CA ASN A 404 24.19 -8.49 -12.44
C ASN A 404 23.25 -8.05 -13.56
N GLY A 405 22.11 -7.47 -13.17
CA GLY A 405 21.16 -6.91 -14.12
C GLY A 405 19.72 -7.21 -13.79
N ILE A 406 18.92 -7.23 -14.85
CA ILE A 406 17.47 -7.33 -14.79
C ILE A 406 17.06 -8.79 -15.01
N LEU A 407 16.26 -9.34 -14.09
CA LEU A 407 15.58 -10.60 -14.30
C LEU A 407 14.43 -10.40 -15.29
N GLN A 408 14.42 -11.20 -16.36
CA GLN A 408 13.34 -11.24 -17.34
C GLN A 408 12.01 -11.64 -16.70
N GLN A 409 12.07 -12.42 -15.62
CA GLN A 409 10.91 -12.74 -14.78
C GLN A 409 11.23 -12.38 -13.32
N PRO A 410 10.39 -11.57 -12.66
CA PRO A 410 10.58 -11.26 -11.25
C PRO A 410 10.56 -12.54 -10.40
N ILE A 411 11.40 -12.57 -9.38
CA ILE A 411 11.22 -13.48 -8.24
C ILE A 411 10.28 -12.79 -7.26
N ILE A 412 9.13 -13.39 -6.96
CA ILE A 412 8.07 -12.79 -6.15
C ILE A 412 7.87 -13.62 -4.89
N LEU A 413 7.89 -12.95 -3.75
CA LEU A 413 7.64 -13.55 -2.44
C LEU A 413 6.23 -13.17 -1.97
N VAL A 414 5.31 -14.12 -1.97
CA VAL A 414 3.91 -13.90 -1.61
C VAL A 414 3.61 -14.53 -0.26
N ALA A 415 3.33 -13.71 0.74
CA ALA A 415 2.82 -14.17 2.03
C ALA A 415 1.30 -14.45 1.95
N SER A 416 0.86 -15.55 2.56
CA SER A 416 -0.54 -15.95 2.62
C SER A 416 -1.37 -15.13 3.63
N SER A 417 -0.73 -14.27 4.42
CA SER A 417 -1.37 -13.45 5.44
C SER A 417 -0.61 -12.14 5.68
N THR A 418 -1.22 -11.22 6.43
CA THR A 418 -0.62 -9.96 6.86
C THR A 418 0.25 -10.08 8.12
N ASN A 419 0.45 -11.31 8.65
CA ASN A 419 1.26 -11.54 9.84
C ASN A 419 2.72 -11.12 9.62
N VAL A 420 3.20 -11.15 8.37
CA VAL A 420 4.51 -10.61 7.98
C VAL A 420 4.39 -9.61 6.83
N THR A 421 5.32 -8.66 6.77
CA THR A 421 5.60 -7.83 5.60
C THR A 421 6.92 -8.27 5.00
N ILE A 422 6.99 -8.38 3.67
CA ILE A 422 8.21 -8.74 2.93
C ILE A 422 8.62 -7.54 2.08
N ASP A 423 9.89 -7.15 2.12
CA ASP A 423 10.42 -6.05 1.31
C ASP A 423 11.83 -6.42 0.78
N PRO A 424 12.05 -6.53 -0.54
CA PRO A 424 11.06 -6.36 -1.60
C PRO A 424 10.17 -7.60 -1.79
N VAL A 425 8.89 -7.39 -2.10
CA VAL A 425 7.95 -8.46 -2.52
C VAL A 425 8.32 -9.02 -3.89
N ALA A 426 8.82 -8.18 -4.79
CA ALA A 426 9.20 -8.55 -6.14
C ALA A 426 10.63 -8.12 -6.43
N ILE A 427 11.45 -9.07 -6.87
CA ILE A 427 12.86 -8.91 -7.17
C ILE A 427 13.01 -9.05 -8.67
N SER A 428 13.35 -7.94 -9.33
CA SER A 428 13.60 -7.92 -10.77
C SER A 428 14.95 -7.30 -11.13
N LEU A 429 15.59 -6.61 -10.19
CA LEU A 429 16.93 -6.08 -10.36
C LEU A 429 17.81 -6.71 -9.28
N VAL A 430 18.94 -7.26 -9.71
CA VAL A 430 19.90 -7.92 -8.84
C VAL A 430 21.27 -7.33 -9.13
N LYS A 431 21.94 -6.87 -8.08
CA LYS A 431 23.28 -6.31 -8.14
C LYS A 431 24.20 -7.14 -7.27
N ASP A 432 25.41 -7.39 -7.76
CA ASP A 432 26.43 -8.22 -7.13
C ASP A 432 25.92 -9.62 -6.75
N GLY A 433 24.93 -10.10 -7.50
CA GLY A 433 24.29 -11.39 -7.31
C GLY A 433 23.52 -11.51 -6.00
N GLN A 434 23.20 -10.41 -5.32
CA GLN A 434 22.52 -10.45 -4.03
C GLN A 434 21.38 -9.45 -3.92
N VAL A 435 20.34 -9.83 -3.18
CA VAL A 435 19.24 -8.96 -2.77
C VAL A 435 18.91 -9.26 -1.32
N GLU A 436 18.93 -8.23 -0.48
CA GLU A 436 18.43 -8.33 0.90
C GLU A 436 16.91 -8.27 0.90
N ILE A 437 16.30 -9.20 1.63
CA ILE A 437 14.87 -9.32 1.81
C ILE A 437 14.58 -9.14 3.30
N LYS A 438 13.90 -8.06 3.63
CA LYS A 438 13.45 -7.74 4.97
C LYS A 438 12.09 -8.39 5.21
N VAL A 439 12.01 -9.21 6.25
CA VAL A 439 10.78 -9.86 6.70
C VAL A 439 10.43 -9.32 8.08
N GLN A 440 9.38 -8.51 8.16
CA GLN A 440 8.92 -7.89 9.40
C GLN A 440 7.73 -8.65 9.97
N GLY A 441 7.80 -9.07 11.24
CA GLY A 441 6.66 -9.63 11.96
C GLY A 441 5.68 -8.54 12.40
N ASN A 442 4.43 -8.60 11.98
CA ASN A 442 3.40 -7.60 12.27
C ASN A 442 2.38 -8.09 13.30
N GLN A 443 1.90 -9.33 13.13
CA GLN A 443 0.82 -9.92 13.93
C GLN A 443 1.16 -11.36 14.25
N VAL A 444 0.81 -11.80 15.46
CA VAL A 444 1.05 -13.17 15.94
C VAL A 444 0.25 -14.14 15.08
N GLY A 445 0.91 -15.21 14.61
CA GLY A 445 0.31 -16.26 13.81
C GLY A 445 1.24 -16.78 12.73
N ASP A 446 0.83 -17.87 12.10
CA ASP A 446 1.59 -18.50 11.04
C ASP A 446 1.40 -17.77 9.71
N THR A 447 2.40 -17.84 8.85
CA THR A 447 2.39 -17.40 7.47
C THR A 447 3.06 -18.45 6.60
N TYR A 448 2.36 -18.81 5.54
CA TYR A 448 2.97 -19.50 4.43
C TYR A 448 3.42 -18.48 3.38
N THR A 449 4.68 -18.51 2.99
CA THR A 449 5.20 -17.65 1.92
C THR A 449 5.56 -18.50 0.71
N ALA A 450 4.90 -18.26 -0.41
CA ALA A 450 5.29 -18.81 -1.69
C ALA A 450 6.42 -17.98 -2.29
N ILE A 451 7.39 -18.64 -2.92
CA ILE A 451 8.36 -17.99 -3.81
C ILE A 451 7.98 -18.38 -5.21
N ASN A 452 7.69 -17.38 -6.04
CA ASN A 452 7.28 -17.54 -7.42
C ASN A 452 8.34 -16.96 -8.34
N LEU A 453 8.51 -17.54 -9.52
CA LEU A 453 9.18 -16.90 -10.64
C LEU A 453 8.10 -16.52 -11.65
N GLY A 454 7.88 -15.22 -11.84
CA GLY A 454 6.65 -14.74 -12.48
C GLY A 454 5.42 -15.26 -11.75
N LEU A 455 4.56 -16.00 -12.46
CA LEU A 455 3.34 -16.60 -11.90
C LEU A 455 3.52 -18.01 -11.34
N ASN A 456 4.66 -18.64 -11.62
CA ASN A 456 4.87 -20.03 -11.32
C ASN A 456 5.49 -20.14 -9.93
N LYS A 457 4.80 -20.83 -9.02
CA LYS A 457 5.36 -21.16 -7.72
C LYS A 457 6.55 -22.09 -7.92
N VAL A 458 7.73 -21.67 -7.46
CA VAL A 458 8.96 -22.44 -7.54
C VAL A 458 9.41 -22.97 -6.19
N ALA A 459 9.03 -22.31 -5.09
CA ALA A 459 9.35 -22.79 -3.75
C ALA A 459 8.36 -22.25 -2.72
N SER A 460 8.55 -22.64 -1.46
CA SER A 460 7.77 -22.13 -0.34
C SER A 460 8.53 -22.20 0.97
N LEU A 461 8.19 -21.31 1.89
CA LEU A 461 8.71 -21.25 3.25
C LEU A 461 7.57 -21.01 4.24
N ASN A 462 7.68 -21.58 5.42
CA ASN A 462 6.74 -21.37 6.52
C ASN A 462 7.41 -20.46 7.54
N LEU A 463 6.78 -19.33 7.83
CA LEU A 463 7.21 -18.39 8.87
C LEU A 463 6.14 -18.35 9.95
N SER A 464 6.54 -18.16 11.19
CA SER A 464 5.63 -17.92 12.29
C SER A 464 6.02 -16.66 13.03
N VAL A 465 5.02 -15.91 13.49
CA VAL A 465 5.22 -14.73 14.33
C VAL A 465 4.67 -15.01 15.72
N PHE A 466 5.45 -14.71 16.76
CA PHE A 466 5.08 -14.92 18.17
C PHE A 466 5.15 -13.65 19.01
#